data_AF-A0A1X6YEU1-F1
#
_entry.id   AF-A0A1X6YEU1-F1
#
_cell.length_a   1.000
_cell.length_b   1.000
_cell.length_c   1.000
_cell.angle_alpha   90.00
_cell.angle_beta   90.00
_cell.angle_gamma   90.00
#
_symmetry.space_group_name_H-M   'P 1'
#
loop_
_entity.id
_entity.type
_entity.pdbx_description
1 polymer ?
#
loop_
_entity_poly.entity_id
_entity_poly.type
_entity_poly.pdbx_seq_one_letter_code
_entity_poly.pdbx_strand_id
1 'polypeptide(L)'
;MSVFIRPKTQASAVTCFTPGTAITTLTGKHPVETLRPGMRVLTRDRGFQPVIWSGRRCLEAHDLAASPDLCPVLIRKGALGSSLPERDLVVSPRHRMLTTAPEHRALTGETEALIEARALLGQPGITRVAPSRLCYVHLAFDHHEIILSENTWSESFHIGPATALTLLSDQQSQVLKAFPCPEGQTLARTCVDTAA
;
A
#
# COMPACT_ATOMS: atom_id res chain seq x y z
N MET A 1 -0.49 42.59 1.62
CA MET A 1 -1.26 41.46 2.17
C MET A 1 -0.77 40.19 1.47
N SER A 2 0.20 39.48 2.04
CA SER A 2 0.74 38.26 1.42
C SER A 2 -0.29 37.13 1.52
N VAL A 3 -0.78 36.71 0.36
CA VAL A 3 -1.53 35.47 0.19
C VAL A 3 -0.54 34.33 0.40
N PHE A 4 -0.59 33.67 1.57
CA PHE A 4 0.08 32.39 1.77
C PHE A 4 -0.65 31.33 0.93
N ILE A 5 -0.20 31.16 -0.32
CA ILE A 5 -0.57 30.00 -1.12
C ILE A 5 0.10 28.80 -0.44
N ARG A 6 -0.68 28.00 0.30
CA ARG A 6 -0.20 26.70 0.76
C ARG A 6 0.25 25.93 -0.49
N PRO A 7 1.49 25.42 -0.56
CA PRO A 7 1.89 24.59 -1.68
C PRO A 7 0.92 23.40 -1.76
N LYS A 8 0.39 23.13 -2.97
CA LYS A 8 -0.34 21.89 -3.26
C LYS A 8 0.55 20.75 -2.75
N THR A 9 0.11 20.08 -1.69
CA THR A 9 0.79 18.88 -1.21
C THR A 9 0.74 17.91 -2.38
N GLN A 10 1.86 17.73 -3.09
CA GLN A 10 1.96 16.68 -4.08
C GLN A 10 1.48 15.41 -3.38
N ALA A 11 0.44 14.78 -3.91
CA ALA A 11 -0.06 13.49 -3.45
C ALA A 11 1.02 12.44 -3.72
N SER A 12 2.07 12.50 -2.92
CA SER A 12 3.22 11.62 -2.98
C SER A 12 2.78 10.21 -2.58
N ALA A 13 3.39 9.23 -3.24
CA ALA A 13 2.97 7.84 -3.32
C ALA A 13 2.88 7.19 -1.94
N VAL A 14 1.66 6.92 -1.47
CA VAL A 14 1.48 6.20 -0.21
C VAL A 14 0.77 4.89 -0.49
N THR A 15 1.46 3.79 -0.18
CA THR A 15 0.91 2.43 -0.17
C THR A 15 0.04 2.27 1.07
N CYS A 16 -1.23 1.94 0.85
CA CYS A 16 -2.21 1.87 1.92
C CYS A 16 -3.24 0.76 1.69
N PHE A 17 -3.61 0.09 2.76
CA PHE A 17 -4.83 -0.73 2.82
C PHE A 17 -6.01 0.12 3.28
N THR A 18 -7.22 -0.42 3.15
CA THR A 18 -8.43 0.16 3.77
C THR A 18 -8.92 -0.73 4.91
N PRO A 19 -9.64 -0.19 5.92
CA PRO A 19 -10.20 -0.97 7.01
C PRO A 19 -11.01 -2.18 6.51
N GLY A 20 -10.91 -3.29 7.23
CA GLY A 20 -11.56 -4.55 6.89
C GLY A 20 -10.75 -5.46 5.95
N THR A 21 -9.66 -4.98 5.34
CA THR A 21 -8.72 -5.84 4.60
C THR A 21 -8.12 -6.87 5.56
N ALA A 22 -8.34 -8.15 5.28
CA ALA A 22 -7.82 -9.26 6.05
C ALA A 22 -6.34 -9.50 5.73
N ILE A 23 -5.48 -9.40 6.73
CA ILE A 23 -4.05 -9.67 6.67
C ILE A 23 -3.78 -11.01 7.36
N THR A 24 -2.99 -11.87 6.71
CA THR A 24 -2.62 -13.16 7.29
C THR A 24 -1.55 -12.98 8.37
N THR A 25 -1.89 -13.33 9.61
CA THR A 25 -1.00 -13.29 10.77
C THR A 25 -0.74 -14.69 11.30
N LEU A 26 0.23 -14.82 12.21
CA LEU A 26 0.54 -16.08 12.88
C LEU A 26 -0.67 -16.68 13.62
N THR A 27 -1.64 -15.85 14.03
CA THR A 27 -2.84 -16.26 14.78
C THR A 27 -4.11 -16.23 13.94
N GLY A 28 -3.99 -16.22 12.60
CA GLY A 28 -5.10 -16.21 11.66
C GLY A 28 -5.22 -14.92 10.87
N LYS A 29 -6.36 -14.71 10.21
CA LYS A 29 -6.60 -13.49 9.44
C LYS A 29 -7.15 -12.38 10.35
N HIS A 30 -6.52 -11.22 10.35
CA HIS A 30 -6.95 -10.05 11.13
C HIS A 30 -7.21 -8.85 10.22
N PRO A 31 -8.24 -8.03 10.49
CA PRO A 31 -8.40 -6.76 9.80
C PRO A 31 -7.16 -5.87 9.98
N VAL A 32 -6.73 -5.18 8.93
CA VAL A 32 -5.51 -4.39 8.93
C VAL A 32 -5.47 -3.32 10.03
N GLU A 33 -6.61 -2.73 10.37
CA GLU A 33 -6.76 -1.71 11.41
C GLU A 33 -6.64 -2.25 12.85
N THR A 34 -6.70 -3.57 13.05
CA THR A 34 -6.50 -4.20 14.36
C THR A 34 -5.06 -4.62 14.61
N LEU A 35 -4.21 -4.59 13.57
CA LEU A 35 -2.80 -4.92 13.71
C LEU A 35 -2.07 -3.87 14.55
N ARG A 36 -1.16 -4.34 15.39
CA ARG A 36 -0.35 -3.52 16.30
C ARG A 36 1.11 -3.92 16.20
N PRO A 37 2.04 -3.01 16.56
CA PRO A 37 3.46 -3.36 16.66
C PRO A 37 3.68 -4.64 17.49
N GLY A 38 4.55 -5.52 17.02
CA GLY A 38 4.86 -6.82 17.62
C GLY A 38 4.00 -7.98 17.08
N MET A 39 2.84 -7.73 16.48
CA MET A 39 2.05 -8.78 15.83
C MET A 39 2.79 -9.33 14.60
N ARG A 40 2.77 -10.65 14.41
CA ARG A 40 3.52 -11.30 13.33
C ARG A 40 2.65 -11.56 12.10
N VAL A 41 3.01 -10.94 10.97
CA VAL A 41 2.33 -11.05 9.67
C VAL A 41 3.12 -11.96 8.75
N LEU A 42 2.42 -12.79 7.96
CA LEU A 42 3.05 -13.64 6.96
C LEU A 42 3.61 -12.78 5.82
N THR A 43 4.91 -12.93 5.57
CA THR A 43 5.61 -12.28 4.46
C THR A 43 6.13 -13.32 3.47
N ARG A 44 6.34 -12.87 2.23
CA ARG A 44 6.66 -13.73 1.08
C ARG A 44 8.03 -14.40 1.21
N ASP A 45 9.01 -13.69 1.77
CA ASP A 45 10.42 -14.06 1.74
C ASP A 45 10.98 -14.44 3.11
N ARG A 46 10.44 -13.87 4.18
CA ARG A 46 11.00 -13.97 5.53
C ARG A 46 10.06 -14.65 6.52
N GLY A 47 8.99 -15.28 6.05
CA GLY A 47 8.01 -15.93 6.93
C GLY A 47 7.27 -14.92 7.81
N PHE A 48 6.99 -15.26 9.07
CA PHE A 48 6.20 -14.42 9.96
C PHE A 48 7.02 -13.31 10.63
N GLN A 49 6.90 -12.08 10.13
CA GLN A 49 7.65 -10.92 10.59
C GLN A 49 6.82 -9.99 11.48
N PRO A 50 7.41 -9.40 12.53
CA PRO A 50 6.71 -8.48 13.43
C PRO A 50 6.43 -7.15 12.72
N VAL A 51 5.20 -6.66 12.84
CA VAL A 51 4.87 -5.27 12.52
C VAL A 51 5.70 -4.38 13.44
N ILE A 52 6.43 -3.42 12.88
CA ILE A 52 7.22 -2.46 13.65
C ILE A 52 6.41 -1.18 13.89
N TRP A 53 5.62 -0.78 12.89
CA TRP A 53 4.80 0.41 12.98
C TRP A 53 3.51 0.24 12.18
N SER A 54 2.45 0.90 12.66
CA SER A 54 1.17 1.00 11.96
C SER A 54 0.66 2.44 12.02
N GLY A 55 0.26 2.98 10.87
CA GLY A 55 -0.27 4.33 10.76
C GLY A 55 -1.65 4.36 10.11
N ARG A 56 -2.37 5.46 10.27
CA ARG A 56 -3.67 5.67 9.62
C ARG A 56 -3.85 7.11 9.17
N ARG A 57 -4.39 7.31 7.98
CA ARG A 57 -4.81 8.62 7.47
C ARG A 57 -6.25 8.53 6.98
N CYS A 58 -7.12 9.40 7.49
CA CYS A 58 -8.49 9.50 7.00
C CYS A 58 -8.68 10.76 6.16
N LEU A 59 -9.50 10.65 5.13
CA LEU A 59 -9.84 11.65 4.14
C LEU A 59 -11.36 11.72 4.06
N GLU A 60 -11.89 12.93 3.98
CA GLU A 60 -13.31 13.20 3.83
C GLU A 60 -13.63 13.47 2.34
N ALA A 61 -14.92 13.51 1.99
CA ALA A 61 -15.36 13.69 0.60
C ALA A 61 -14.72 14.92 -0.10
N HIS A 62 -14.53 16.02 0.63
CA HIS A 62 -13.94 17.24 0.07
C HIS A 62 -12.44 17.07 -0.26
N ASP A 63 -11.70 16.27 0.52
CA ASP A 63 -10.31 15.93 0.22
C ASP A 63 -10.21 15.12 -1.07
N LEU A 64 -11.10 14.13 -1.22
CA LEU A 64 -11.16 13.26 -2.40
C LEU A 64 -11.60 14.02 -3.65
N ALA A 65 -12.51 14.98 -3.51
CA ALA A 65 -12.91 15.87 -4.60
C ALA A 65 -11.76 16.81 -5.03
N ALA A 66 -10.97 17.31 -4.07
CA ALA A 66 -9.82 18.14 -4.35
C ALA A 66 -8.62 17.36 -4.92
N SER A 67 -8.56 16.05 -4.69
CA SER A 67 -7.49 15.17 -5.16
C SER A 67 -8.03 13.79 -5.57
N PRO A 68 -8.68 13.68 -6.75
CA PRO A 68 -9.26 12.42 -7.23
C PRO A 68 -8.24 11.28 -7.40
N ASP A 69 -6.95 11.61 -7.54
CA ASP A 69 -5.86 10.63 -7.59
C ASP A 69 -5.65 9.88 -6.27
N LEU A 70 -6.25 10.34 -5.18
CA LEU A 70 -6.30 9.64 -3.88
C LEU A 70 -7.43 8.63 -3.80
N CYS A 71 -8.42 8.67 -4.70
CA CYS A 71 -9.55 7.73 -4.71
C CYS A 71 -9.04 6.31 -4.94
N PRO A 72 -9.41 5.34 -4.07
CA PRO A 72 -8.83 4.02 -4.07
C PRO A 72 -9.23 3.19 -5.30
N VAL A 73 -8.49 2.11 -5.51
CA VAL A 73 -8.78 1.10 -6.51
C VAL A 73 -9.46 -0.07 -5.82
N LEU A 74 -10.65 -0.43 -6.30
CA LEU A 74 -11.34 -1.67 -5.98
C LEU A 74 -10.88 -2.75 -6.95
N ILE A 75 -10.30 -3.80 -6.40
CA ILE A 75 -9.97 -5.04 -7.09
C ILE A 75 -10.98 -6.08 -6.63
N ARG A 76 -11.93 -6.44 -7.50
CA ARG A 76 -12.96 -7.44 -7.15
C ARG A 76 -12.35 -8.81 -6.92
N LYS A 77 -13.04 -9.63 -6.12
CA LYS A 77 -12.75 -11.06 -5.96
C LYS A 77 -12.45 -11.72 -7.31
N GLY A 78 -11.31 -12.40 -7.39
CA GLY A 78 -10.88 -13.15 -8.60
C GLY A 78 -10.35 -12.30 -9.76
N ALA A 79 -10.34 -10.96 -9.66
CA ALA A 79 -9.96 -10.09 -10.77
C ALA A 79 -8.47 -10.15 -11.16
N LEU A 80 -7.59 -10.64 -10.28
CA LEU A 80 -6.15 -10.82 -10.55
C LEU A 80 -5.83 -12.20 -11.12
N GLY A 81 -6.83 -13.02 -11.43
CA GLY A 81 -6.67 -14.40 -11.88
C GLY A 81 -6.49 -15.40 -10.73
N SER A 82 -6.55 -16.69 -11.02
CA SER A 82 -6.40 -17.78 -10.04
C SER A 82 -7.30 -17.65 -8.80
N SER A 83 -8.50 -17.06 -8.96
CA SER A 83 -9.43 -16.74 -7.87
C SER A 83 -8.89 -15.75 -6.81
N LEU A 84 -7.93 -14.89 -7.20
CA LEU A 84 -7.37 -13.83 -6.37
C LEU A 84 -7.89 -12.44 -6.78
N PRO A 85 -8.12 -11.52 -5.83
CA PRO A 85 -8.13 -11.76 -4.39
C PRO A 85 -9.30 -12.65 -3.95
N GLU A 86 -9.19 -13.25 -2.77
CA GLU A 86 -10.22 -14.14 -2.19
C GLU A 86 -11.54 -13.40 -1.92
N ARG A 87 -11.44 -12.11 -1.61
CA ARG A 87 -12.52 -11.14 -1.40
C ARG A 87 -12.16 -9.82 -2.08
N ASP A 88 -13.15 -8.96 -2.25
CA ASP A 88 -12.93 -7.61 -2.76
C ASP A 88 -11.87 -6.88 -1.92
N LEU A 89 -10.85 -6.37 -2.60
CA LEU A 89 -9.71 -5.68 -2.01
C LEU A 89 -9.71 -4.22 -2.45
N VAL A 90 -9.70 -3.29 -1.49
CA VAL A 90 -9.66 -1.85 -1.77
C VAL A 90 -8.35 -1.28 -1.23
N VAL A 91 -7.55 -0.73 -2.14
CA VAL A 91 -6.19 -0.25 -1.86
C VAL A 91 -5.95 1.13 -2.46
N SER A 92 -4.92 1.83 -1.97
CA SER A 92 -4.52 3.09 -2.59
C SER A 92 -4.06 2.89 -4.04
N PRO A 93 -4.17 3.90 -4.92
CA PRO A 93 -3.86 3.73 -6.34
C PRO A 93 -2.42 3.33 -6.63
N ARG A 94 -1.48 3.69 -5.76
CA ARG A 94 -0.06 3.35 -5.90
C ARG A 94 0.35 2.14 -5.07
N HIS A 95 -0.61 1.49 -4.39
CA HIS A 95 -0.35 0.24 -3.69
C HIS A 95 0.11 -0.81 -4.70
N ARG A 96 1.27 -1.42 -4.47
CA ARG A 96 1.80 -2.42 -5.40
C ARG A 96 1.38 -3.83 -5.05
N MET A 97 0.86 -4.52 -6.06
CA MET A 97 0.47 -5.92 -6.02
C MET A 97 1.59 -6.77 -6.62
N LEU A 98 1.84 -7.95 -6.06
CA LEU A 98 2.78 -8.90 -6.66
C LEU A 98 2.20 -9.44 -7.97
N THR A 99 3.03 -9.53 -8.98
CA THR A 99 2.67 -10.08 -10.29
C THR A 99 3.78 -11.00 -10.80
N THR A 100 3.37 -12.07 -11.45
CA THR A 100 4.25 -13.07 -12.09
C THR A 100 4.01 -13.13 -13.60
N ALA A 101 3.41 -12.09 -14.17
CA ALA A 101 3.08 -12.07 -15.59
C ALA A 101 4.36 -12.15 -16.44
N PRO A 102 4.42 -13.01 -17.48
CA PRO A 102 5.63 -13.22 -18.27
C PRO A 102 6.20 -11.93 -18.89
N GLU A 103 5.35 -10.99 -19.29
CA GLU A 103 5.71 -9.70 -19.85
C GLU A 103 6.54 -8.84 -18.87
N HIS A 104 6.33 -8.98 -17.56
CA HIS A 104 7.09 -8.25 -16.56
C HIS A 104 8.51 -8.76 -16.40
N ARG A 105 8.74 -10.05 -16.68
CA ARG A 105 10.09 -10.61 -16.69
C ARG A 105 10.96 -9.98 -17.78
N ALA A 106 10.38 -9.69 -18.95
CA ALA A 106 11.09 -9.00 -20.02
C ALA A 106 11.51 -7.58 -19.61
N LEU A 107 10.71 -6.91 -18.77
CA LEU A 107 10.98 -5.54 -18.30
C LEU A 107 11.94 -5.49 -17.11
N THR A 108 11.80 -6.43 -16.17
CA THR A 108 12.50 -6.38 -14.87
C THR A 108 13.68 -7.34 -14.77
N GLY A 109 13.75 -8.35 -15.64
CA GLY A 109 14.66 -9.48 -15.51
C GLY A 109 14.24 -10.50 -14.43
N GLU A 110 13.18 -10.23 -13.68
CA GLU A 110 12.77 -11.00 -12.51
C GLU A 110 11.53 -11.86 -12.76
N THR A 111 11.39 -12.94 -11.99
CA THR A 111 10.21 -13.84 -12.09
C THR A 111 8.97 -13.31 -11.39
N GLU A 112 9.18 -12.44 -10.41
CA GLU A 112 8.18 -11.75 -9.61
C GLU A 112 8.50 -10.26 -9.66
N ALA A 113 7.47 -9.44 -9.90
CA ALA A 113 7.58 -8.00 -9.87
C ALA A 113 6.39 -7.39 -9.12
N LEU A 114 6.44 -6.09 -8.90
CA LEU A 114 5.36 -5.31 -8.29
C LEU A 114 4.68 -4.45 -9.35
N ILE A 115 3.35 -4.36 -9.34
CA ILE A 115 2.58 -3.47 -10.22
C ILE A 115 1.64 -2.60 -9.39
N GLU A 116 1.60 -1.30 -9.66
CA GLU A 116 0.69 -0.38 -8.97
C GLU A 116 -0.78 -0.69 -9.31
N ALA A 117 -1.67 -0.66 -8.31
CA ALA A 117 -3.09 -0.94 -8.50
C ALA A 117 -3.75 -0.04 -9.57
N ARG A 118 -3.29 1.21 -9.74
CA ARG A 118 -3.78 2.12 -10.78
C ARG A 118 -3.44 1.68 -12.20
N ALA A 119 -2.34 0.94 -12.39
CA ALA A 119 -1.96 0.40 -13.69
C ALA A 119 -2.87 -0.76 -14.13
N LEU A 120 -3.64 -1.32 -13.17
CA LEU A 120 -4.62 -2.37 -13.42
C LEU A 120 -6.02 -1.83 -13.75
N LEU A 121 -6.22 -0.50 -13.69
CA LEU A 121 -7.52 0.11 -13.99
C LEU A 121 -7.95 -0.19 -15.43
N GLY A 122 -9.24 -0.50 -15.61
CA GLY A 122 -9.81 -0.86 -16.91
C GLY A 122 -9.77 -2.36 -17.20
N GLN A 123 -9.03 -3.14 -16.42
CA GLN A 123 -9.15 -4.59 -16.45
C GLN A 123 -10.49 -5.06 -15.86
N PRO A 124 -11.03 -6.20 -16.30
CA PRO A 124 -12.30 -6.74 -15.78
C PRO A 124 -12.30 -6.85 -14.26
N GLY A 125 -13.26 -6.18 -13.61
CA GLY A 125 -13.41 -6.21 -12.15
C GLY A 125 -12.53 -5.23 -11.38
N ILE A 126 -11.68 -4.43 -12.04
CA ILE A 126 -10.77 -3.47 -11.40
C ILE A 126 -11.17 -2.04 -11.75
N THR A 127 -11.61 -1.28 -10.75
CA THR A 127 -12.21 0.05 -10.94
C THR A 127 -11.81 1.02 -9.85
N ARG A 128 -11.78 2.31 -10.16
CA ARG A 128 -11.66 3.36 -9.14
C ARG A 128 -12.98 3.55 -8.41
N VAL A 129 -12.93 3.77 -7.11
CA VAL A 129 -14.13 4.08 -6.30
C VAL A 129 -13.94 5.38 -5.54
N ALA A 130 -15.00 6.18 -5.42
CA ALA A 130 -14.99 7.47 -4.74
C ALA A 130 -15.94 7.41 -3.52
N PRO A 131 -15.46 6.92 -2.37
CA PRO A 131 -16.29 6.84 -1.16
C PRO A 131 -16.51 8.24 -0.57
N SER A 132 -17.57 8.40 0.24
CA SER A 132 -17.82 9.65 0.99
C SER A 132 -16.82 9.88 2.13
N ARG A 133 -16.20 8.80 2.61
CA ARG A 133 -15.14 8.82 3.62
C ARG A 133 -14.17 7.68 3.34
N LEU A 134 -12.88 7.95 3.51
CA LEU A 134 -11.82 6.98 3.26
C LEU A 134 -10.82 7.00 4.40
N CYS A 135 -10.47 5.83 4.92
CA CYS A 135 -9.31 5.70 5.80
C CYS A 135 -8.31 4.75 5.16
N TYR A 136 -7.07 5.16 5.16
CA TYR A 136 -5.91 4.41 4.71
C TYR A 136 -5.10 3.95 5.90
N VAL A 137 -4.67 2.69 5.90
CA VAL A 137 -3.87 2.06 6.95
C VAL A 137 -2.52 1.63 6.37
N HIS A 138 -1.45 1.95 7.08
CA HIS A 138 -0.07 1.61 6.74
C HIS A 138 0.46 0.57 7.72
N LEU A 139 1.22 -0.39 7.21
CA LEU A 139 1.96 -1.35 8.02
C LEU A 139 3.42 -1.31 7.58
N ALA A 140 4.33 -1.03 8.50
CA ALA A 140 5.76 -1.09 8.24
C ALA A 140 6.42 -2.17 9.10
N PHE A 141 7.41 -2.81 8.50
CA PHE A 141 8.23 -3.87 9.06
C PHE A 141 9.68 -3.41 9.08
N ASP A 142 10.59 -4.17 9.67
CA ASP A 142 12.02 -3.83 9.72
C ASP A 142 12.61 -3.65 8.31
N HIS A 143 12.27 -4.57 7.42
CA HIS A 143 12.51 -4.48 5.99
C HIS A 143 11.21 -4.18 5.24
N HIS A 144 11.31 -3.73 3.99
CA HIS A 144 10.13 -3.73 3.12
C HIS A 144 9.70 -5.17 2.85
N GLU A 145 8.44 -5.48 3.10
CA GLU A 145 7.88 -6.82 2.97
C GLU A 145 6.86 -6.88 1.84
N ILE A 146 6.68 -8.08 1.28
CA ILE A 146 5.47 -8.44 0.55
C ILE A 146 4.64 -9.30 1.48
N ILE A 147 3.42 -8.88 1.80
CA ILE A 147 2.55 -9.50 2.79
C ILE A 147 1.29 -10.08 2.14
N LEU A 148 0.69 -11.07 2.80
CA LEU A 148 -0.51 -11.74 2.28
C LEU A 148 -1.80 -11.06 2.77
N SER A 149 -2.45 -10.32 1.88
CA SER A 149 -3.70 -9.58 2.11
C SER A 149 -4.85 -10.14 1.25
N GLU A 150 -5.98 -10.52 1.86
CA GLU A 150 -7.10 -11.21 1.15
C GLU A 150 -6.61 -12.36 0.24
N ASN A 151 -5.64 -13.14 0.76
CA ASN A 151 -4.94 -14.22 0.07
C ASN A 151 -4.17 -13.81 -1.20
N THR A 152 -3.89 -12.51 -1.37
CA THR A 152 -3.10 -11.93 -2.45
C THR A 152 -1.82 -11.29 -1.89
N TRP A 153 -0.71 -11.46 -2.60
CA TRP A 153 0.54 -10.84 -2.22
C TRP A 153 0.56 -9.35 -2.64
N SER A 154 0.81 -8.46 -1.68
CA SER A 154 0.95 -7.03 -1.91
C SER A 154 2.02 -6.44 -1.01
N GLU A 155 2.56 -5.27 -1.36
CA GLU A 155 3.63 -4.66 -0.60
C GLU A 155 3.17 -4.12 0.78
N SER A 156 4.09 -4.07 1.75
CA SER A 156 3.93 -3.30 2.97
C SER A 156 4.22 -1.81 2.71
N PHE A 157 4.01 -0.95 3.72
CA PHE A 157 4.44 0.44 3.61
C PHE A 157 5.97 0.52 3.54
N HIS A 158 6.47 1.05 2.44
CA HIS A 158 7.89 1.33 2.23
C HIS A 158 8.29 2.63 2.94
N ILE A 159 9.29 2.55 3.81
CA ILE A 159 9.83 3.73 4.48
C ILE A 159 11.02 4.24 3.68
N GLY A 160 10.83 5.37 3.02
CA GLY A 160 11.88 6.09 2.32
C GLY A 160 11.66 7.61 2.41
N PRO A 161 12.64 8.42 1.96
CA PRO A 161 12.58 9.87 2.08
C PRO A 161 11.28 10.47 1.50
N ALA A 162 10.82 9.96 0.36
CA ALA A 162 9.61 10.44 -0.30
C ALA A 162 8.31 10.06 0.45
N THR A 163 8.24 8.84 1.00
CA THR A 163 7.04 8.34 1.69
C THR A 163 6.92 8.93 3.09
N ALA A 164 8.03 9.16 3.79
CA ALA A 164 8.05 9.82 5.09
C ALA A 164 7.42 11.23 5.05
N LEU A 165 7.66 11.99 3.97
CA LEU A 165 7.09 13.34 3.79
C LEU A 165 5.56 13.35 3.61
N THR A 166 4.94 12.20 3.35
CA THR A 166 3.48 12.08 3.14
C THR A 166 2.69 11.83 4.41
N LEU A 167 3.40 11.41 5.46
CA LEU A 167 2.83 11.11 6.76
C LEU A 167 2.45 12.39 7.48
N LEU A 168 1.48 12.28 8.39
CA LEU A 168 1.16 13.36 9.33
C LEU A 168 2.34 13.62 10.25
N SER A 169 2.48 14.84 10.79
CA SER A 169 3.67 15.25 11.56
C SER A 169 3.94 14.37 12.80
N ASP A 170 2.88 13.89 13.45
CA ASP A 170 2.98 12.93 14.56
C ASP A 170 3.49 11.56 14.09
N GLN A 171 2.99 11.08 12.95
CA GLN A 171 3.41 9.83 12.31
C GLN A 171 4.86 9.89 11.80
N GLN A 172 5.28 11.03 11.24
CA GLN A 172 6.69 11.27 10.88
C GLN A 172 7.59 11.07 12.09
N SER A 173 7.23 11.66 13.24
CA SER A 173 7.99 11.52 14.48
C SER A 173 8.04 10.09 14.99
N GLN A 174 6.96 9.32 14.84
CA GLN A 174 6.91 7.90 15.20
C GLN A 174 7.80 7.06 14.28
N VAL A 175 7.72 7.30 12.97
CA VAL A 175 8.54 6.60 11.97
C VAL A 175 10.02 6.91 12.17
N LEU A 176 10.41 8.17 12.41
CA LEU A 176 11.80 8.52 12.69
C LEU A 176 12.35 7.85 13.96
N LYS A 177 11.50 7.66 14.98
CA LYS A 177 11.87 6.92 16.20
C LYS A 177 12.01 5.41 15.95
N ALA A 178 11.13 4.84 15.13
CA ALA A 178 11.11 3.41 14.82
C ALA A 178 12.15 3.00 13.76
N PHE A 179 12.54 3.93 12.89
CA PHE A 179 13.41 3.70 11.73
C PHE A 179 14.46 4.82 11.64
N PRO A 180 15.59 4.69 12.37
CA PRO A 180 16.62 5.73 12.41
C PRO A 180 17.50 5.80 11.16
N CYS A 181 17.31 4.91 10.17
CA CYS A 181 18.11 4.89 8.96
C CYS A 181 17.72 6.02 7.99
N PRO A 182 18.65 6.92 7.61
CA PRO A 182 18.35 8.07 6.75
C PRO A 182 18.12 7.70 5.27
N GLU A 183 18.62 6.53 4.83
CA GLU A 183 18.55 6.07 3.44
C GLU A 183 17.20 5.42 3.10
N GLY A 184 16.41 5.06 4.12
CA GLY A 184 15.18 4.29 3.97
C GLY A 184 15.42 2.80 3.73
N GLN A 185 14.35 2.06 3.46
CA GLN A 185 14.37 0.63 3.17
C GLN A 185 14.73 0.37 1.70
N THR A 186 15.34 -0.78 1.42
CA THR A 186 15.36 -1.33 0.06
C THR A 186 14.00 -1.96 -0.27
N LEU A 187 13.53 -1.82 -1.51
CA LEU A 187 12.31 -2.48 -1.96
C LEU A 187 12.50 -4.00 -2.03
N ALA A 188 11.44 -4.74 -1.70
CA ALA A 188 11.43 -6.21 -1.69
C ALA A 188 11.48 -6.81 -3.11
N ARG A 189 10.92 -6.10 -4.09
CA ARG A 189 10.90 -6.44 -5.51
C ARG A 189 10.90 -5.15 -6.33
N THR A 190 11.33 -5.25 -7.57
CA THR A 190 11.24 -4.17 -8.55
C THR A 190 9.79 -3.90 -8.91
N CYS A 191 9.41 -2.62 -8.97
CA CYS A 191 8.12 -2.21 -9.52
C CYS A 191 8.24 -2.10 -11.04
N VAL A 192 7.29 -2.67 -11.78
CA VAL A 192 7.18 -2.36 -13.20
C VAL A 192 6.73 -0.92 -13.35
N ASP A 193 7.54 -0.12 -14.04
CA ASP A 193 7.13 1.20 -14.51
C ASP A 193 6.31 1.01 -15.77
N THR A 194 5.03 0.70 -15.59
CA THR A 194 4.05 0.91 -16.66
C THR A 194 3.87 2.41 -16.79
N ALA A 195 4.69 3.05 -17.63
CA ALA A 195 4.39 4.38 -18.13
C ALA A 195 2.96 4.31 -18.70
N ALA A 196 2.06 5.07 -18.08
CA ALA A 196 0.67 5.19 -18.50
C ALA A 196 0.56 5.82 -19.89
#